data_AF-A0A8B3JQ34-F1
#
_entry.id   AF-A0A8B3JQ34-F1
#
_cell.length_a   1.000
_cell.length_b   1.000
_cell.length_c   1.000
_cell.angle_alpha   90.00
_cell.angle_beta   90.00
_cell.angle_gamma   90.00
#
_symmetry.space_group_name_H-M   'P 1'
#
loop_
_entity.id
_entity.type
_entity.pdbx_description
1 polymer ?
#
loop_
_entity_poly.entity_id
_entity_poly.type
_entity_poly.pdbx_seq_one_letter_code
_entity_poly.pdbx_strand_id
1 'polypeptide(L)'
;MDNSIMELLEQMLISNATLLQQADNGEWTAFIDESEAYAMGMRTLCEVDLTQLGQETKAQVSALLAQLLDQDALLTRAIQARLSTISSELSTLRKSNASAKAYTAV
;
A
#
# COMPACT_ATOMS: atom_id res chain seq x y z
N MET A 1 -8.49 13.86 -21.89
CA MET A 1 -7.17 13.81 -21.22
C MET A 1 -7.34 14.18 -19.76
N ASP A 2 -7.82 15.38 -19.45
CA ASP A 2 -8.15 15.86 -18.08
C ASP A 2 -9.06 14.90 -17.29
N ASN A 3 -10.16 14.44 -17.88
CA ASN A 3 -11.09 13.51 -17.20
C ASN A 3 -10.46 12.16 -16.87
N SER A 4 -9.61 11.65 -17.78
CA SER A 4 -8.97 10.33 -17.63
C SER A 4 -7.93 10.32 -16.50
N ILE A 5 -7.27 11.45 -16.25
CA ILE A 5 -6.31 11.58 -15.14
C ILE A 5 -7.05 11.66 -13.80
N MET A 6 -8.18 12.38 -13.75
CA MET A 6 -9.02 12.41 -12.55
C MET A 6 -9.60 11.03 -12.23
N GLU A 7 -10.13 10.32 -13.24
CA GLU A 7 -10.62 8.94 -13.07
C GLU A 7 -9.52 8.00 -12.55
N LEU A 8 -8.29 8.12 -13.08
CA LEU A 8 -7.16 7.34 -12.60
C LEU A 8 -6.82 7.67 -11.14
N LEU A 9 -6.81 8.94 -10.76
CA LEU A 9 -6.55 9.37 -9.39
C LEU A 9 -7.62 8.88 -8.42
N GLU A 10 -8.89 8.96 -8.80
CA GLU A 10 -10.00 8.43 -8.01
C GLU A 10 -9.90 6.92 -7.83
N GLN A 11 -9.56 6.18 -8.89
CA GLN A 11 -9.30 4.74 -8.80
C GLN A 11 -8.13 4.43 -7.86
N MET A 12 -7.06 5.23 -7.90
CA MET A 12 -5.92 5.06 -6.99
C MET A 12 -6.27 5.36 -5.54
N LEU A 13 -7.10 6.36 -5.26
CA LEU A 13 -7.62 6.62 -3.92
C LEU A 13 -8.50 5.46 -3.42
N ILE A 14 -9.36 4.90 -4.27
CA ILE A 14 -10.20 3.73 -3.93
C ILE A 14 -9.34 2.50 -3.65
N SER A 15 -8.36 2.22 -4.51
CA SER A 15 -7.46 1.07 -4.35
C SER A 15 -6.61 1.23 -3.08
N ASN A 16 -6.07 2.42 -2.80
CA ASN A 16 -5.35 2.68 -1.54
C ASN A 16 -6.23 2.44 -0.31
N ALA A 17 -7.45 2.98 -0.31
CA ALA A 17 -8.40 2.77 0.80
C ALA A 17 -8.74 1.28 0.99
N THR A 18 -8.87 0.54 -0.11
CA THR A 18 -9.11 -0.92 -0.09
C THR A 18 -7.91 -1.66 0.50
N LEU A 19 -6.69 -1.32 0.11
CA LEU A 19 -5.47 -1.89 0.66
C LEU A 19 -5.32 -1.60 2.16
N LEU A 20 -5.63 -0.38 2.59
CA LEU A 20 -5.65 -0.03 4.01
C LEU A 20 -6.67 -0.87 4.78
N GLN A 21 -7.89 -1.01 4.26
CA GLN A 21 -8.92 -1.83 4.88
C GLN A 21 -8.51 -3.31 4.97
N GLN A 22 -7.91 -3.86 3.92
CA GLN A 22 -7.40 -5.24 3.90
C GLN A 22 -6.26 -5.42 4.91
N ALA A 23 -5.35 -4.44 5.02
CA ALA A 23 -4.28 -4.46 6.01
C ALA A 23 -4.83 -4.45 7.44
N ASP A 24 -5.83 -3.61 7.72
CA ASP A 24 -6.50 -3.53 9.02
C ASP A 24 -7.26 -4.81 9.37
N ASN A 25 -7.91 -5.43 8.38
CA ASN A 25 -8.60 -6.72 8.54
C ASN A 25 -7.65 -7.92 8.60
N GLY A 26 -6.36 -7.73 8.32
CA GLY A 26 -5.37 -8.81 8.24
C GLY A 26 -5.52 -9.71 7.01
N GLU A 27 -6.22 -9.24 5.97
CA GLU A 27 -6.48 -9.94 4.71
C GLU A 27 -5.27 -9.89 3.77
N TRP A 28 -4.10 -10.33 4.26
CA TRP A 28 -2.82 -10.14 3.57
C TRP A 28 -2.70 -10.83 2.21
N THR A 29 -3.46 -11.89 1.96
CA THR A 29 -3.48 -12.54 0.63
C THR A 29 -4.15 -11.62 -0.40
N ALA A 30 -5.35 -11.13 -0.10
CA ALA A 30 -6.07 -10.20 -0.97
C ALA A 30 -5.33 -8.87 -1.13
N PHE A 31 -4.67 -8.41 -0.05
CA PHE A 31 -3.78 -7.26 -0.08
C PHE A 31 -2.67 -7.40 -1.13
N ILE A 32 -2.00 -8.56 -1.20
CA ILE A 32 -0.91 -8.77 -2.15
C ILE A 32 -1.44 -8.70 -3.60
N ASP A 33 -2.57 -9.34 -3.88
CA ASP A 33 -3.18 -9.34 -5.21
C ASP A 33 -3.55 -7.92 -5.68
N GLU A 34 -4.16 -7.13 -4.80
CA GLU A 34 -4.54 -5.73 -5.10
C GLU A 34 -3.31 -4.80 -5.20
N SER A 35 -2.24 -5.07 -4.44
CA SER A 35 -1.05 -4.22 -4.38
C SER A 35 -0.29 -4.14 -5.71
N GLU A 36 -0.37 -5.18 -6.54
CA GLU A 36 0.25 -5.18 -7.87
C GLU A 36 -0.44 -4.17 -8.79
N ALA A 37 -1.77 -4.17 -8.81
CA ALA A 37 -2.57 -3.24 -9.59
C ALA A 37 -2.36 -1.79 -9.13
N TYR A 38 -2.36 -1.55 -7.81
CA TYR A 38 -2.07 -0.24 -7.23
C TYR A 38 -0.66 0.26 -7.61
N ALA A 39 0.36 -0.59 -7.48
CA ALA A 39 1.74 -0.23 -7.83
C ALA A 39 1.89 0.10 -9.33
N MET A 40 1.17 -0.62 -10.20
CA MET A 40 1.14 -0.32 -11.63
C MET A 40 0.48 1.04 -11.90
N GLY A 41 -0.69 1.31 -11.29
CA GLY A 41 -1.37 2.60 -11.43
C GLY A 41 -0.54 3.78 -10.92
N MET A 42 0.20 3.60 -9.83
CA MET A 42 1.10 4.63 -9.31
C MET A 42 2.26 4.94 -10.27
N ARG A 43 2.81 3.92 -10.96
CA ARG A 43 3.81 4.14 -12.02
C ARG A 43 3.22 4.90 -13.19
N THR A 44 2.01 4.54 -13.61
CA THR A 44 1.31 5.26 -14.68
C THR A 44 1.09 6.73 -14.32
N LEU A 45 0.72 7.05 -13.07
CA LEU A 45 0.60 8.44 -12.62
C LEU A 45 1.91 9.23 -12.74
N CYS A 46 3.06 8.60 -12.46
CA CYS A 46 4.37 9.22 -12.62
C CYS A 46 4.74 9.51 -14.08
N GLU A 47 4.12 8.82 -15.03
CA GLU A 47 4.35 9.01 -16.47
C GLU A 47 3.45 10.09 -17.09
N VAL A 48 2.43 10.55 -16.35
CA VAL A 48 1.48 11.56 -16.83
C VAL A 48 2.15 12.95 -16.88
N ASP A 49 2.09 13.58 -18.05
CA ASP A 49 2.48 14.99 -18.22
C ASP A 49 1.36 15.93 -17.76
N LEU A 50 1.53 16.48 -16.55
CA LEU A 50 0.59 17.42 -15.93
C LEU A 50 0.65 18.84 -16.52
N THR A 51 1.64 19.15 -17.38
CA THR A 51 1.79 20.51 -17.93
C THR A 51 0.67 20.89 -18.88
N GLN A 52 0.05 19.89 -19.52
CA GLN A 52 -1.00 20.04 -20.54
C GLN A 52 -2.41 20.24 -19.96
N LEU A 53 -2.58 20.09 -18.64
CA LEU A 53 -3.87 20.24 -17.97
C LEU A 53 -4.37 21.71 -17.97
N GLY A 54 -5.68 21.88 -18.08
CA GLY A 54 -6.34 23.16 -17.86
C GLY A 54 -6.09 23.72 -16.46
N GLN A 55 -6.10 25.05 -16.29
CA GLN A 55 -5.81 25.70 -15.00
C GLN A 55 -6.75 25.26 -13.87
N GLU A 56 -8.05 25.13 -14.15
CA GLU A 56 -9.02 24.64 -13.15
C GLU A 56 -8.79 23.15 -12.81
N THR A 57 -8.49 22.31 -13.80
CA THR A 57 -8.19 20.89 -13.62
C THR A 57 -6.92 20.69 -12.79
N LYS A 58 -5.89 21.54 -12.99
CA LYS A 58 -4.62 21.46 -12.25
C LYS A 58 -4.80 21.58 -10.73
N ALA A 59 -5.67 22.50 -10.28
CA ALA A 59 -5.94 22.66 -8.86
C ALA A 59 -6.60 21.40 -8.26
N GLN A 60 -7.56 20.82 -8.98
CA GLN A 60 -8.26 19.61 -8.54
C GLN A 60 -7.33 18.38 -8.53
N VAL A 61 -6.57 18.18 -9.60
CA VAL A 61 -5.57 17.11 -9.70
C VAL A 61 -4.52 17.23 -8.61
N SER A 62 -4.05 18.44 -8.30
CA SER A 62 -3.12 18.67 -7.20
C SER A 62 -3.71 18.32 -5.84
N ALA A 63 -4.99 18.61 -5.59
CA ALA A 63 -5.65 18.27 -4.34
C ALA A 63 -5.81 16.74 -4.19
N LEU A 64 -6.21 16.06 -5.27
CA LEU A 64 -6.32 14.59 -5.29
C LEU A 64 -4.96 13.90 -5.10
N LEU A 65 -3.91 14.42 -5.74
CA LEU A 65 -2.54 13.92 -5.55
C LEU A 65 -2.06 14.10 -4.12
N ALA A 66 -2.34 15.26 -3.50
CA ALA A 66 -1.99 15.49 -2.09
C ALA A 66 -2.70 14.48 -1.17
N GLN A 67 -4.00 14.25 -1.41
CA GLN A 67 -4.76 13.25 -0.67
C GLN A 67 -4.20 11.82 -0.86
N LEU A 68 -3.82 11.47 -2.09
CA LEU A 68 -3.25 10.16 -2.40
C LEU A 68 -1.91 9.96 -1.67
N LEU A 69 -1.06 10.98 -1.59
CA LEU A 69 0.20 10.92 -0.84
C LEU A 69 -0.03 10.74 0.67
N ASP A 70 -1.02 11.44 1.25
CA ASP A 70 -1.37 11.27 2.66
C ASP A 70 -1.84 9.84 2.96
N GLN A 71 -2.66 9.27 2.07
CA GLN A 71 -3.13 7.89 2.17
C GLN A 71 -2.00 6.88 1.98
N ASP A 72 -1.09 7.11 1.03
CA ASP A 72 0.08 6.25 0.79
C ASP A 72 1.04 6.23 2.00
N ALA A 73 1.17 7.35 2.70
CA ALA A 73 1.93 7.41 3.96
C ALA A 73 1.30 6.54 5.06
N LEU A 74 -0.04 6.48 5.13
CA LEU A 74 -0.74 5.58 6.06
C LEU A 74 -0.53 4.11 5.67
N LEU A 75 -0.67 3.79 4.38
CA LEU A 75 -0.48 2.44 3.85
C LEU A 75 0.94 1.94 4.12
N THR A 76 1.94 2.79 3.88
CA THR A 76 3.35 2.48 4.17
C THR A 76 3.56 2.14 5.66
N ARG A 77 2.94 2.89 6.58
CA ARG A 77 3.03 2.61 8.02
C ARG A 77 2.37 1.27 8.37
N ALA A 78 1.23 0.95 7.77
CA ALA A 78 0.56 -0.34 7.99
C ALA A 78 1.44 -1.52 7.54
N ILE A 79 2.06 -1.42 6.36
CA ILE A 79 3.00 -2.43 5.85
C ILE A 79 4.20 -2.58 6.79
N GLN A 80 4.80 -1.48 7.25
CA GLN A 80 5.94 -1.51 8.18
C GLN A 80 5.57 -2.15 9.52
N ALA A 81 4.39 -1.83 10.06
CA ALA A 81 3.89 -2.45 11.28
C ALA A 81 3.74 -3.97 11.11
N ARG A 82 3.17 -4.42 9.97
CA ARG A 82 3.05 -5.85 9.68
C ARG A 82 4.39 -6.54 9.56
N LEU A 83 5.37 -5.93 8.89
CA LEU A 83 6.72 -6.46 8.77
C LEU A 83 7.39 -6.64 10.15
N SER A 84 7.22 -5.67 11.05
CA SER A 84 7.69 -5.76 12.44
C SER A 84 7.04 -6.94 13.17
N THR A 85 5.73 -7.13 13.03
CA THR A 85 5.00 -8.26 13.63
C THR A 85 5.51 -9.60 13.11
N ILE A 86 5.64 -9.77 11.79
CA ILE A 86 6.17 -11.01 11.18
C ILE A 86 7.60 -11.28 11.66
N SER A 87 8.44 -10.25 11.77
CA SER A 87 9.82 -10.40 12.24
C SER A 87 9.88 -10.88 13.70
N SER A 88 8.98 -10.38 14.55
CA SER A 88 8.83 -10.82 15.93
C SER A 88 8.34 -12.27 16.00
N GLU A 89 7.30 -12.63 15.25
CA GLU A 89 6.75 -13.99 15.17
C GLU A 89 7.80 -15.01 14.68
N LEU A 90 8.60 -14.64 13.67
CA LEU A 90 9.67 -15.50 13.19
C LEU A 90 10.76 -15.70 14.25
N SER A 91 11.09 -14.65 15.00
CA SER A 91 12.05 -14.71 16.10
C SER A 91 11.56 -15.59 17.25
N THR A 92 10.28 -15.54 17.60
CA THR A 92 9.70 -16.40 18.64
C THR A 92 9.63 -17.87 18.19
N LEU A 93 9.24 -18.14 16.95
CA LEU A 93 9.26 -19.49 16.37
C LEU A 93 10.66 -20.10 16.40
N ARG A 94 11.68 -19.31 16.06
CA ARG A 94 13.07 -19.76 16.07
C ARG A 94 13.56 -20.13 17.47
N LYS A 95 13.19 -19.33 18.48
CA LYS A 95 13.45 -19.63 19.90
C LYS A 95 12.72 -20.90 20.36
N SER A 96 11.44 -21.03 20.00
CA SER A 96 10.63 -22.20 20.32
C SER A 96 11.21 -23.49 19.72
N ASN A 97 11.68 -23.43 18.46
CA ASN A 97 12.31 -24.55 17.79
C ASN A 97 13.66 -24.92 18.46
N ALA A 98 14.48 -23.93 18.81
CA ALA A 98 15.71 -24.16 19.55
C ALA A 98 15.46 -24.82 20.92
N SER A 99 14.45 -24.37 21.67
CA SER A 99 14.06 -25.03 22.93
C SER A 99 13.54 -26.44 22.70
N ALA A 100 12.67 -26.67 21.71
CA ALA A 100 12.14 -28.00 21.41
C ALA A 100 13.27 -29.00 21.09
N LYS A 101 14.26 -28.57 20.28
CA LYS A 101 15.45 -29.38 19.99
C LYS A 101 16.27 -29.70 21.24
N ALA A 102 16.41 -28.76 22.17
CA ALA A 102 17.13 -29.00 23.43
C ALA A 102 16.41 -30.03 24.31
N TYR A 103 15.07 -30.04 24.33
CA TYR A 103 14.29 -31.03 25.07
C TYR A 103 14.32 -32.42 24.45
N THR A 104 14.40 -32.53 23.12
CA THR A 104 14.44 -33.84 22.42
C THR A 104 15.86 -34.38 22.20
N ALA A 105 16.90 -33.63 22.59
CA ALA A 105 18.30 -34.05 22.47
C ALA A 105 18.84 -34.77 23.72
N VAL A 106 17.95 -35.11 24.67
CA VAL A 106 18.19 -35.99 25.83
C VAL A 106 17.71 -37.38 25.50
#